data_AF-A0A367AMJ9-F1
#
_entry.id   AF-A0A367AMJ9-F1
#
_cell.length_a   1.000
_cell.length_b   1.000
_cell.length_c   1.000
_cell.angle_alpha   90.00
_cell.angle_beta   90.00
_cell.angle_gamma   90.00
#
_symmetry.space_group_name_H-M   'P 1'
#
loop_
_entity.id
_entity.type
_entity.pdbx_description
1 polymer ?
#
loop_
_entity_poly.entity_id
_entity_poly.type
_entity_poly.pdbx_seq_one_letter_code
_entity_poly.pdbx_strand_id
1 'polypeptide(L)'
;MRVDGRWDIVQSNGFRVAVNVAQRGDQLDVQASHSGGRVFSLHPTAGVVRGTHLDMTIVWSDGSKGQYTGDLRPNKFALPGFHLAGETRDLNHPTSRATWFSEGRDFQPV
;
A
#
# COMPACT_ATOMS: atom_id res chain seq x y z
N MET A 1 -4.22 1.50 -13.51
CA MET A 1 -5.33 1.26 -12.56
C MET A 1 -5.54 2.51 -11.72
N ARG A 2 -6.67 2.62 -11.03
CA ARG A 2 -6.98 3.75 -10.14
C ARG A 2 -7.06 3.28 -8.68
N VAL A 3 -6.27 3.89 -7.79
CA VAL A 3 -6.06 3.46 -6.39
C VAL A 3 -6.34 4.55 -5.33
N ASP A 4 -6.96 5.66 -5.74
CA ASP A 4 -7.29 6.80 -4.89
C ASP A 4 -8.23 6.46 -3.72
N GLY A 5 -8.31 7.32 -2.71
CA GLY A 5 -9.16 7.14 -1.54
C GLY A 5 -8.53 6.31 -0.43
N ARG A 6 -9.37 5.92 0.53
CA ARG A 6 -8.96 5.25 1.78
C ARG A 6 -9.15 3.75 1.69
N TRP A 7 -8.13 3.00 2.08
CA TRP A 7 -8.13 1.53 2.16
C TRP A 7 -7.01 1.06 3.12
N ASP A 8 -6.95 -0.23 3.41
CA ASP A 8 -5.97 -0.82 4.33
C ASP A 8 -4.99 -1.75 3.61
N ILE A 9 -3.72 -1.75 4.05
CA ILE A 9 -2.74 -2.78 3.72
C ILE A 9 -2.68 -3.76 4.90
N VAL A 10 -2.97 -5.03 4.64
CA VAL A 10 -2.89 -6.10 5.63
C VAL A 10 -1.64 -6.92 5.38
N GLN A 11 -0.69 -6.88 6.31
CA GLN A 11 0.63 -7.52 6.18
C GLN A 11 0.68 -8.88 6.88
N SER A 12 1.44 -9.82 6.33
CA SER A 12 1.56 -11.20 6.86
C SER A 12 2.22 -11.28 8.24
N ASN A 13 2.92 -10.23 8.66
CA ASN A 13 3.55 -10.10 9.96
C ASN A 13 2.62 -9.47 11.03
N GLY A 14 1.32 -9.33 10.74
CA GLY A 14 0.30 -8.89 11.69
C GLY A 14 0.07 -7.38 11.75
N PHE A 15 0.82 -6.59 10.98
CA PHE A 15 0.59 -5.15 10.87
C PHE A 15 -0.56 -4.85 9.90
N ARG A 16 -1.35 -3.83 10.25
CA ARG A 16 -2.36 -3.22 9.39
C ARG A 16 -2.05 -1.74 9.24
N VAL A 17 -1.93 -1.30 8.00
CA VAL A 17 -1.62 0.09 7.65
C VAL A 17 -2.83 0.70 6.97
N ALA A 18 -3.42 1.72 7.59
CA ALA A 18 -4.45 2.53 6.95
C ALA A 18 -3.78 3.54 6.02
N VAL A 19 -4.18 3.55 4.75
CA VAL A 19 -3.68 4.50 3.75
C VAL A 19 -4.81 5.36 3.19
N ASN A 20 -4.48 6.61 2.90
CA ASN A 20 -5.30 7.55 2.15
C ASN A 20 -4.47 8.05 0.96
N VAL A 21 -4.91 7.69 -0.25
CA VAL A 21 -4.15 7.90 -1.47
C VAL A 21 -4.83 8.97 -2.33
N ALA A 22 -4.09 9.99 -2.73
CA ALA A 22 -4.48 10.86 -3.83
C ALA A 22 -3.65 10.51 -5.06
N GLN A 23 -4.32 10.14 -6.16
CA GLN A 23 -3.66 9.77 -7.41
C GLN A 23 -3.81 10.90 -8.45
N ARG A 24 -2.68 11.33 -9.04
CA ARG A 24 -2.60 12.35 -10.09
C ARG A 24 -1.85 11.77 -11.29
N GLY A 25 -2.61 11.21 -12.24
CA GLY A 25 -2.03 10.38 -13.31
C GLY A 25 -1.40 9.12 -12.72
N ASP A 26 -0.12 8.90 -13.00
CA ASP A 26 0.64 7.78 -12.45
C ASP A 26 1.20 8.08 -11.04
N GLN A 27 1.23 9.34 -10.61
CA GLN A 27 1.81 9.73 -9.31
C GLN A 27 0.83 9.55 -8.17
N LEU A 28 1.34 9.12 -7.01
CA LEU A 28 0.60 8.95 -5.77
C LEU A 28 1.14 9.88 -4.68
N ASP A 29 0.23 10.58 -4.01
CA ASP A 29 0.45 11.16 -2.69
C ASP A 29 -0.23 10.28 -1.65
N VAL A 30 0.55 9.69 -0.75
CA VAL A 30 0.07 8.72 0.23
C VAL A 30 0.23 9.28 1.64
N GLN A 31 -0.87 9.35 2.38
CA GLN A 31 -0.85 9.52 3.83
C GLN A 31 -1.17 8.18 4.48
N ALA A 32 -0.40 7.80 5.50
CA ALA A 32 -0.55 6.48 6.09
C ALA A 32 -0.38 6.50 7.61
N SER A 33 -0.99 5.53 8.28
CA SER A 33 -0.80 5.29 9.71
C SER A 33 -0.97 3.81 10.07
N HIS A 34 -0.33 3.37 11.14
CA HIS A 34 -0.52 2.03 11.72
C HIS A 34 -0.44 2.07 13.24
N SER A 35 -0.51 0.91 13.89
CA SER A 35 -0.46 0.78 15.36
C SER A 35 -1.50 1.66 16.07
N GLY A 36 -2.72 1.70 15.54
CA GLY A 36 -3.81 2.53 16.06
C GLY A 36 -3.59 4.03 15.90
N GLY A 37 -2.79 4.46 14.92
CA GLY A 37 -2.49 5.87 14.63
C GLY A 37 -1.27 6.42 15.37
N ARG A 38 -0.59 5.61 16.18
CA ARG A 38 0.62 6.03 16.93
C ARG A 38 1.83 6.26 16.02
N VAL A 39 1.90 5.52 14.91
CA VAL A 39 2.93 5.70 13.89
C VAL A 39 2.25 6.19 12.62
N PHE A 40 2.78 7.27 12.04
CA PHE A 40 2.19 7.96 10.91
C PHE A 40 3.27 8.36 9.90
N SER A 41 2.87 8.59 8.65
CA SER A 41 3.78 9.06 7.59
C SER A 41 4.23 10.49 7.86
N LEU A 42 5.55 10.76 7.86
CA LEU A 42 6.10 12.08 8.17
C LEU A 42 5.83 13.16 7.10
N HIS A 43 5.52 12.75 5.87
CA HIS A 43 5.16 13.60 4.73
C HIS A 43 4.11 12.88 3.87
N PRO A 44 3.44 13.55 2.90
CA PRO A 44 2.82 12.81 1.80
C PRO A 44 3.91 12.00 1.14
N THR A 45 3.80 10.69 1.30
CA THR A 45 4.76 9.73 0.79
C THR A 45 4.50 9.49 -0.68
N ALA A 46 5.57 9.49 -1.48
CA ALA A 46 5.46 9.37 -2.92
C ALA A 46 5.34 7.91 -3.34
N GLY A 47 4.50 7.68 -4.35
CA GLY A 47 4.40 6.41 -5.05
C GLY A 47 4.07 6.61 -6.52
N VAL A 48 4.03 5.51 -7.24
CA VAL A 48 3.65 5.45 -8.64
C VAL A 48 2.76 4.23 -8.90
N VAL A 49 1.80 4.39 -9.80
CA VAL A 49 1.08 3.29 -10.44
C VAL A 49 1.46 3.24 -11.90
N ARG A 50 1.80 2.06 -12.42
CA ARG A 50 2.09 1.83 -13.84
C ARG A 50 1.32 0.61 -14.31
N GLY A 51 0.31 0.81 -15.15
CA GLY A 51 -0.60 -0.26 -15.56
C GLY A 51 -1.32 -0.87 -14.35
N THR A 52 -1.01 -2.12 -14.02
CA THR A 52 -1.56 -2.86 -12.86
C THR A 52 -0.61 -2.92 -11.67
N HIS A 53 0.57 -2.31 -11.77
CA HIS A 53 1.59 -2.33 -10.74
C HIS A 53 1.58 -1.06 -9.88
N LEU A 54 1.80 -1.21 -8.58
CA LEU A 54 1.96 -0.14 -7.60
C LEU A 54 3.32 -0.27 -6.93
N ASP A 55 4.01 0.86 -6.80
CA ASP A 55 5.22 1.02 -5.98
C ASP A 55 5.11 2.30 -5.16
N MET A 56 5.17 2.20 -3.84
CA MET A 56 5.15 3.36 -2.94
C MET A 56 6.12 3.18 -1.80
N THR A 57 6.69 4.29 -1.33
CA THR A 57 7.63 4.28 -0.20
C THR A 57 7.13 5.17 0.92
N ILE A 58 6.86 4.58 2.09
CA ILE A 58 6.37 5.28 3.26
C ILE A 58 7.51 5.50 4.26
N VAL A 59 7.72 6.75 4.67
CA VAL A 59 8.64 7.14 5.73
C VAL A 59 7.84 7.36 7.01
N TRP A 60 8.13 6.58 8.04
CA TRP A 60 7.36 6.53 9.27
C TRP A 60 7.92 7.45 10.36
N SER A 61 7.05 7.90 11.25
CA SER A 61 7.40 8.78 12.37
C SER A 61 8.30 8.15 13.43
N ASP A 62 8.43 6.82 13.43
CA ASP A 62 9.34 6.07 14.30
C ASP A 62 10.74 5.88 13.68
N GLY A 63 10.99 6.47 12.51
CA GLY A 63 12.25 6.38 11.78
C GLY A 63 12.37 5.19 10.84
N SER A 64 11.42 4.25 10.87
CA SER A 64 11.38 3.14 9.90
C SER A 64 10.96 3.62 8.50
N LYS A 65 11.28 2.83 7.47
CA LYS A 65 10.95 3.18 6.08
C LYS A 65 10.51 1.94 5.31
N GLY A 66 9.24 1.86 4.95
CA GLY A 66 8.69 0.73 4.21
C GLY A 66 8.57 1.03 2.72
N GLN A 67 9.06 0.14 1.86
CA GLN A 67 8.66 0.13 0.46
C GLN A 67 7.62 -0.96 0.23
N TYR A 68 6.53 -0.61 -0.45
CA TYR A 68 5.39 -1.46 -0.76
C TYR A 68 5.26 -1.57 -2.27
N THR A 69 5.42 -2.79 -2.78
CA THR A 69 5.22 -3.11 -4.18
C THR A 69 4.10 -4.12 -4.32
N GLY A 70 3.22 -3.98 -5.30
CA GLY A 70 2.14 -4.93 -5.50
C GLY A 70 1.47 -4.81 -6.85
N ASP A 71 0.74 -5.85 -7.21
CA ASP A 71 0.03 -5.95 -8.47
C ASP A 71 -1.46 -6.13 -8.22
N LEU A 72 -2.24 -5.65 -9.18
CA LEU A 72 -3.67 -5.91 -9.25
C LEU A 72 -3.91 -7.40 -9.47
N ARG A 73 -4.67 -8.03 -8.58
CA ARG A 73 -5.03 -9.45 -8.64
C ARG A 73 -6.54 -9.63 -8.58
N PRO A 74 -7.12 -10.57 -9.32
CA PRO A 74 -8.52 -10.92 -9.18
C PRO A 74 -8.82 -11.35 -7.74
N ASN A 75 -10.00 -11.00 -7.24
CA ASN A 75 -10.46 -11.51 -5.95
C ASN A 75 -10.50 -13.04 -5.93
N LYS A 76 -10.15 -13.64 -4.79
CA LYS A 76 -10.24 -15.09 -4.61
C LYS A 76 -11.70 -15.52 -4.70
N PHE A 77 -11.94 -16.74 -5.18
CA PHE A 77 -13.27 -17.37 -5.29
C PHE A 77 -14.22 -16.76 -6.33
N ALA A 78 -13.69 -16.19 -7.42
CA ALA A 78 -14.49 -15.65 -8.53
C ALA A 78 -15.50 -14.57 -8.11
N LEU A 79 -15.27 -13.93 -6.96
CA LEU A 79 -15.98 -12.72 -6.60
C LEU A 79 -15.59 -11.63 -7.60
N PRO A 80 -16.54 -10.79 -8.07
CA PRO A 80 -16.21 -9.66 -8.89
C PRO A 80 -15.24 -8.73 -8.14
N GLY A 81 -14.38 -8.05 -8.89
CA GLY A 81 -13.41 -7.10 -8.35
C GLY A 81 -11.98 -7.61 -8.32
N PHE A 82 -11.07 -6.67 -8.07
CA PHE A 82 -9.65 -6.91 -7.95
C PHE A 82 -9.14 -6.27 -6.66
N HIS A 83 -8.16 -6.88 -6.03
CA HIS A 83 -7.42 -6.32 -4.91
C HIS A 83 -5.95 -6.16 -5.30
N LEU A 84 -5.22 -5.33 -4.57
CA LEU A 84 -3.77 -5.28 -4.66
C LEU A 84 -3.16 -6.34 -3.75
N ALA A 85 -2.12 -7.01 -4.22
CA ALA A 85 -1.31 -7.88 -3.37
C ALA A 85 0.15 -7.85 -3.80
N GLY A 86 1.05 -7.96 -2.83
CA GLY A 86 2.48 -7.93 -3.09
C GLY A 86 3.34 -8.07 -1.85
N GLU A 87 4.47 -7.38 -1.85
CA GLU A 87 5.50 -7.44 -0.82
C GLU A 87 5.83 -6.06 -0.26
N THR A 88 6.20 -6.05 1.01
CA THR A 88 6.80 -4.91 1.68
C THR A 88 8.22 -5.26 2.10
N ARG A 89 9.11 -4.27 2.12
CA ARG A 89 10.45 -4.38 2.69
C ARG A 89 10.77 -3.17 3.55
N ASP A 90 11.42 -3.41 4.68
CA ASP A 90 12.04 -2.32 5.45
C ASP A 90 13.32 -1.89 4.71
N LEU A 91 13.39 -0.64 4.30
CA LEU A 91 14.55 -0.07 3.61
C LEU A 91 15.74 0.16 4.56
N ASN A 92 15.50 0.25 5.88
CA ASN A 92 16.57 0.31 6.88
C ASN A 92 17.10 -1.10 7.22
N HIS A 93 16.26 -2.14 7.08
CA HIS A 93 16.62 -3.54 7.31
C HIS A 93 16.11 -4.45 6.16
N PRO A 94 16.81 -4.52 5.02
CA PRO A 94 16.28 -5.15 3.78
C PRO A 94 15.95 -6.66 3.85
N THR A 95 16.41 -7.35 4.89
CA THR A 95 16.06 -8.74 5.19
C THR A 95 14.68 -8.87 5.86
N SER A 96 14.15 -7.78 6.43
CA SER A 96 12.82 -7.69 6.99
C SER A 96 11.80 -7.43 5.88
N ARG A 97 10.96 -8.44 5.63
CA ARG A 97 9.96 -8.45 4.55
C ARG A 97 8.66 -9.08 5.04
N ALA A 98 7.57 -8.71 4.39
CA ALA A 98 6.27 -9.36 4.58
C ALA A 98 5.47 -9.29 3.28
N THR A 99 4.58 -10.26 3.07
CA THR A 99 3.58 -10.15 2.01
C THR A 99 2.41 -9.30 2.49
N TRP A 100 1.65 -8.72 1.58
CA TRP A 100 0.46 -7.94 1.94
C TRP A 100 -0.63 -8.03 0.88
N PHE A 101 -1.86 -7.70 1.28
CA PHE A 101 -2.99 -7.47 0.39
C PHE A 101 -3.78 -6.24 0.84
N SER A 102 -4.50 -5.61 -0.11
CA SER A 102 -5.39 -4.49 0.19
C SER A 102 -6.74 -4.96 0.70
N GLU A 103 -7.33 -4.24 1.64
CA GLU A 103 -8.69 -4.46 2.13
C GLU A 103 -9.47 -3.14 2.16
N GLY A 104 -10.81 -3.22 2.14
CA GLY A 104 -11.70 -2.06 2.24
C GLY A 104 -11.99 -1.36 0.91
N ARG A 105 -11.40 -1.84 -0.20
CA ARG A 105 -11.67 -1.33 -1.55
C ARG A 105 -11.36 -2.36 -2.63
N ASP A 106 -12.23 -2.42 -3.64
CA ASP A 106 -11.95 -3.08 -4.91
C ASP A 106 -11.36 -2.09 -5.92
N PHE A 107 -10.44 -2.57 -6.73
CA PHE A 107 -9.76 -1.80 -7.77
C PHE A 107 -10.15 -2.31 -9.15
N GLN A 108 -9.93 -1.48 -10.17
CA GLN A 108 -10.18 -1.84 -11.56
C GLN A 108 -8.99 -1.45 -12.43
N PRO A 109 -8.64 -2.28 -13.44
CA PRO A 109 -7.76 -1.84 -14.50
C PRO A 109 -8.41 -0.65 -15.23
N VAL A 110 -7.59 0.32 -15.68
CA VAL A 110 -8.02 1.38 -16.59
C VAL A 110 -7.73 0.96 -18.02
#